data_AF-A0A5N0EJR4-F1
#
_entry.id   AF-A0A5N0EJR4-F1
#
_cell.length_a   1.000
_cell.length_b   1.000
_cell.length_c   1.000
_cell.angle_alpha   90.00
_cell.angle_beta   90.00
_cell.angle_gamma   90.00
#
_symmetry.space_group_name_H-M   'P 1'
#
loop_
_entity.id
_entity.type
_entity.pdbx_description
1 polymer ?
#
loop_
_entity_poly.entity_id
_entity_poly.type
_entity_poly.pdbx_seq_one_letter_code
_entity_poly.pdbx_strand_id
1 'polypeptide(L)' 'MNESSEIIRTLLNSAGLPANSAEIAGLATTYLAYRAAIDALYAVPAARYVDPATRFHASARVEEWDR' A
#
# COMPACT_ATOMS: atom_id res chain seq x y z
N MET A 1 18.17 -3.94 -16.86
CA MET A 1 16.93 -4.43 -16.20
C MET A 1 16.52 -3.34 -15.22
N ASN A 2 15.30 -2.82 -15.29
CA ASN A 2 14.86 -1.68 -14.47
C ASN A 2 14.63 -2.15 -13.02
N GLU A 3 15.12 -1.42 -12.02
CA GLU A 3 15.05 -1.81 -10.60
C GLU A 3 13.61 -2.12 -10.15
N SER A 4 12.65 -1.27 -10.53
CA SER A 4 11.22 -1.48 -10.25
C SER A 4 10.67 -2.78 -10.82
N SER A 5 11.18 -3.27 -11.96
CA SER A 5 10.72 -4.53 -12.55
C SER A 5 11.14 -5.75 -11.73
N GLU A 6 12.33 -5.71 -11.11
CA GLU A 6 12.78 -6.78 -10.22
C GLU A 6 12.03 -6.78 -8.89
N ILE A 7 11.69 -5.59 -8.38
CA ILE A 7 10.84 -5.45 -7.19
C ILE A 7 9.46 -6.04 -7.48
N ILE A 8 8.81 -5.66 -8.58
CA ILE A 8 7.49 -6.19 -8.96
C ILE A 8 7.53 -7.70 -9.12
N ARG A 9 8.55 -8.25 -9.79
CA ARG A 9 8.71 -9.70 -9.93
C ARG A 9 8.81 -10.41 -8.58
N THR A 10 9.58 -9.84 -7.64
CA THR A 10 9.73 -10.37 -6.28
C THR A 10 8.39 -10.35 -5.53
N LEU A 11 7.67 -9.24 -5.59
CA LEU A 11 6.37 -9.08 -4.93
C LEU A 11 5.33 -10.07 -5.47
N LEU A 12 5.22 -10.18 -6.80
CA LEU A 12 4.28 -11.11 -7.44
C LEU A 12 4.62 -12.57 -7.11
N ASN A 13 5.90 -12.92 -7.12
CA ASN A 13 6.34 -14.26 -6.73
C ASN A 13 6.00 -14.56 -5.26
N SER A 14 6.19 -13.61 -4.35
CA SER A 14 5.83 -13.76 -2.93
C SER A 14 4.32 -13.94 -2.71
N ALA A 15 3.50 -13.36 -3.59
CA ALA A 15 2.05 -13.48 -3.56
C ALA A 15 1.53 -14.71 -4.33
N GLY A 16 2.41 -15.48 -4.98
CA GLY A 16 2.02 -16.61 -5.83
C GLY A 16 1.25 -16.20 -7.08
N LEU A 17 1.40 -14.95 -7.54
CA LEU A 17 0.68 -14.41 -8.69
C LEU A 17 1.54 -14.54 -9.96
N PRO A 18 1.08 -15.28 -10.99
CA PRO A 18 1.77 -15.33 -12.26
C PRO A 18 1.61 -13.99 -12.99
N ALA A 19 2.68 -13.54 -13.66
CA ALA A 19 2.62 -12.39 -14.56
C ALA A 19 3.61 -12.55 -15.72
N ASN A 20 3.21 -12.08 -16.89
CA ASN A 20 4.07 -12.00 -18.07
C ASN A 20 4.92 -10.71 -18.06
N SER A 21 5.90 -10.63 -18.96
CA SER A 21 6.84 -9.49 -19.01
C SER A 21 6.17 -8.14 -19.27
N ALA A 22 5.07 -8.10 -20.02
CA ALA A 22 4.35 -6.85 -20.31
C ALA A 22 3.58 -6.35 -19.09
N GLU A 23 2.96 -7.26 -18.33
CA GLU A 23 2.29 -6.94 -17.06
C GLU A 23 3.28 -6.41 -16.03
N ILE A 24 4.45 -7.06 -15.90
CA ILE A 24 5.53 -6.60 -15.01
C ILE A 24 6.00 -5.20 -15.41
N ALA A 25 6.19 -4.94 -16.70
CA ALA A 25 6.59 -3.62 -17.18
C ALA A 25 5.54 -2.54 -16.90
N GLY A 26 4.26 -2.85 -17.10
CA GLY A 26 3.14 -1.95 -16.79
C GLY A 26 3.09 -1.58 -15.30
N LEU A 27 3.17 -2.58 -14.42
CA LEU A 27 3.19 -2.38 -12.97
C LEU A 27 4.44 -1.61 -12.50
N ALA A 28 5.61 -1.91 -13.07
CA ALA A 28 6.86 -1.25 -12.72
C ALA A 28 6.84 0.25 -13.05
N THR A 29 6.07 0.66 -14.05
CA THR A 29 5.95 2.08 -14.48
C THR A 29 5.28 2.94 -13.41
N THR A 30 4.31 2.40 -12.68
CA THR A 30 3.54 3.14 -11.65
C THR A 30 3.99 2.86 -10.21
N TYR A 31 4.78 1.79 -10.01
CA TYR A 31 5.18 1.31 -8.69
C TYR A 31 5.74 2.40 -7.75
N LEU A 32 6.69 3.21 -8.22
CA LEU A 32 7.35 4.22 -7.37
C LEU A 32 6.38 5.32 -6.92
N ALA A 33 5.44 5.71 -7.78
CA ALA A 33 4.43 6.71 -7.43
C ALA A 33 3.49 6.17 -6.34
N TYR A 34 3.03 4.92 -6.47
CA TYR A 34 2.20 4.29 -5.44
C TYR A 34 2.96 4.06 -4.15
N ARG A 35 4.24 3.66 -4.23
CA ARG A 35 5.07 3.48 -3.04
C ARG A 35 5.20 4.79 -2.26
N ALA A 36 5.53 5.89 -2.93
CA ALA A 36 5.61 7.21 -2.31
C ALA A 36 4.27 7.66 -1.71
N ALA A 37 3.15 7.42 -2.40
CA ALA A 37 1.83 7.75 -1.89
C ALA A 37 1.48 6.96 -0.61
N ILE A 38 1.83 5.67 -0.56
CA ILE A 38 1.64 4.83 0.63
C ILE A 38 2.54 5.32 1.78
N ASP A 39 3.81 5.59 1.51
CA ASP A 39 4.75 6.08 2.52
C ASP A 39 4.29 7.43 3.11
N ALA A 40 3.66 8.29 2.31
CA ALA A 40 3.08 9.55 2.77
C ALA A 40 1.93 9.37 3.77
N LEU A 41 1.14 8.28 3.66
CA LEU A 41 0.08 7.97 4.64
C LEU A 41 0.66 7.70 6.04
N TYR A 42 1.87 7.12 6.10
CA TYR A 42 2.56 6.82 7.36
C TYR A 42 3.44 7.97 7.87
N ALA A 43 3.63 9.02 7.07
CA ALA A 43 4.42 10.18 7.47
C ALA A 43 3.72 11.09 8.49
N VAL A 44 2.41 10.91 8.70
CA VAL A 44 1.61 11.70 9.65
C VAL A 44 1.86 11.20 11.09
N PRO A 45 2.50 11.98 11.98
CA PRO A 45 2.82 11.50 13.33
C PRO A 45 1.60 11.10 14.14
N ALA A 46 0.46 11.78 13.91
CA ALA A 46 -0.82 11.43 14.51
C ALA A 46 -1.26 10.02 14.11
N ALA A 47 -1.05 9.60 12.85
CA ALA A 47 -1.41 8.27 12.33
C ALA A 47 -0.67 7.12 13.03
N ARG A 48 0.48 7.39 13.66
CA ARG A 48 1.36 6.38 14.27
C ARG A 48 0.74 5.68 15.50
N TYR A 49 -0.15 6.37 16.20
CA TYR A 49 -0.76 5.88 17.45
C TYR A 49 -2.29 5.79 17.37
N VAL A 50 -2.88 6.09 16.22
CA VAL A 50 -4.33 5.90 16.03
C VAL A 50 -4.61 4.42 15.91
N ASP A 51 -5.71 4.01 16.52
CA ASP A 51 -6.25 2.68 16.30
C ASP A 51 -6.49 2.46 14.79
N PRO A 52 -5.99 1.38 14.17
CA PRO A 52 -6.27 1.10 12.78
C PRO A 52 -7.79 1.13 12.55
N ALA A 53 -8.25 1.93 11.60
CA ALA A 53 -9.68 2.11 11.30
C ALA A 53 -10.42 0.79 10.99
N THR A 54 -9.67 -0.28 10.69
CA THR A 54 -10.17 -1.62 10.43
C THR A 54 -10.32 -2.50 11.67
N ARG A 55 -9.94 -2.05 12.87
CA ARG A 55 -10.26 -2.79 14.10
C ARG A 55 -11.77 -2.74 14.31
N PHE A 56 -12.41 -3.88 14.09
CA PHE A 56 -13.82 -4.05 14.40
C PHE A 56 -13.99 -3.97 15.92
N HIS A 57 -14.67 -2.92 16.36
CA HIS A 57 -15.10 -2.76 17.74
C HIS A 57 -16.60 -2.92 17.78
N ALA A 58 -17.08 -4.02 18.35
CA ALA A 58 -18.51 -4.28 18.50
C ALA A 58 -19.25 -3.16 19.27
N SER A 59 -18.51 -2.36 20.04
CA SER A 59 -19.00 -1.24 20.84
C SER A 59 -18.53 0.15 20.37
N ALA A 60 -17.81 0.26 19.24
CA ALA A 60 -17.40 1.58 18.77
C ALA A 60 -18.63 2.40 18.35
N ARG A 61 -18.86 3.49 19.07
CA ARG A 61 -19.70 4.58 18.59
C ARG A 61 -18.81 5.48 17.75
N VAL A 62 -19.23 5.75 16.52
CA VAL A 62 -18.63 6.81 15.71
C VAL A 62 -18.81 8.11 16.49
N GLU A 63 -17.75 8.66 17.05
CA GLU A 63 -17.78 10.06 17.46
C GLU A 63 -17.80 10.90 16.19
N GLU A 64 -18.73 11.85 16.14
CA GLU A 64 -18.86 12.77 15.03
C GLU A 64 -17.56 13.57 14.93
N TRP A 65 -16.94 13.58 13.75
CA TRP A 65 -15.71 14.30 13.54
C TRP A 65 -16.07 15.80 13.56
N ASP A 66 -15.80 16.47 14.67
CA ASP A 66 -16.08 17.90 14.85
C ASP A 66 -15.50 18.68 13.66
N ARG A 67 -16.39 19.39 12.95
CA ARG A 67 -16.14 20.10 11.69
C ARG A 67 -15.64 21.52 11.94
#